data_AF-A0A7C6IZ77-F1
#
_entry.id   AF-A0A7C6IZ77-F1
#
_cell.length_a   1.000
_cell.length_b   1.000
_cell.length_c   1.000
_cell.angle_alpha   90.00
_cell.angle_beta   90.00
_cell.angle_gamma   90.00
#
_symmetry.space_group_name_H-M   'P 1'
#
loop_
_entity.id
_entity.type
_entity.pdbx_description
1 polymer ?
#
loop_
_entity_poly.entity_id
_entity_poly.type
_entity_poly.pdbx_seq_one_letter_code
_entity_poly.pdbx_strand_id
1 'polypeptide(L)'
;MSNVVRDELITINLTTKSITGDKLRELLEFCYKISNKVSICQMGNNGMTLEEAKKAIDKYNNSLKAMELPTLSYEIDKSSKPFISSEDGIKSYVKENLSNYKLIKRIVTCTTACTYGPIQVMYFFELEDNIKKTFKKMKDIFEAVIHKDEKDFLLEDPAFYNNKQYVLIINSREKYGTLFLTESQYDEFKKLGIEHKMGYDFNSAY
;
A
#
# COMPACT_ATOMS: atom_id res chain seq x y z
N MET A 1 11.91 15.15 -29.54
CA MET A 1 11.44 14.26 -28.46
C MET A 1 12.29 14.56 -27.24
N SER A 2 11.72 15.15 -26.19
CA SER A 2 12.46 15.45 -24.97
C SER A 2 12.76 14.14 -24.24
N ASN A 3 14.05 13.80 -24.11
CA ASN A 3 14.49 12.78 -23.17
C ASN A 3 14.07 13.23 -21.77
N VAL A 4 13.04 12.60 -21.22
CA VAL A 4 12.69 12.75 -19.82
C VAL A 4 13.79 12.03 -19.06
N VAL A 5 14.81 12.79 -18.63
CA VAL A 5 15.77 12.33 -17.63
C VAL A 5 14.93 11.93 -16.42
N ARG A 6 14.87 10.64 -16.12
CA ARG A 6 14.39 10.20 -14.81
C ARG A 6 15.47 10.64 -13.84
N ASP A 7 15.15 11.61 -12.98
CA ASP A 7 16.03 11.94 -11.86
C ASP A 7 16.38 10.62 -11.15
N GLU A 8 17.67 10.34 -11.00
CA GLU A 8 18.10 9.16 -10.27
C GLU A 8 17.57 9.26 -8.84
N LEU A 9 16.85 8.23 -8.41
CA LEU A 9 16.25 8.20 -7.09
C LEU A 9 17.19 7.54 -6.11
N ILE A 10 17.34 8.18 -4.96
CA ILE A 10 17.91 7.58 -3.77
C ILE A 10 16.82 6.74 -3.12
N THR A 11 17.06 5.42 -3.09
CA THR A 11 16.26 4.50 -2.30
C THR A 11 16.79 4.45 -0.88
N ILE A 12 15.91 4.62 0.09
CA ILE A 12 16.24 4.42 1.51
C ILE A 12 15.25 3.46 2.16
N ASN A 13 15.76 2.62 3.06
CA ASN A 13 14.93 1.78 3.91
C ASN A 13 14.88 2.37 5.31
N LEU A 14 13.67 2.56 5.80
CA LEU A 14 13.39 2.78 7.20
C LEU A 14 13.78 1.50 7.93
N THR A 15 14.58 1.63 8.99
CA THR A 15 14.97 0.47 9.79
C THR A 15 13.73 -0.24 10.35
N THR A 16 13.84 -1.53 10.70
CA THR A 16 12.74 -2.32 11.29
C THR A 16 12.27 -1.81 12.67
N LYS A 17 12.85 -0.71 13.16
CA LYS A 17 12.42 -0.05 14.38
C LYS A 17 11.14 0.74 14.11
N SER A 18 10.16 0.47 14.95
CA SER A 18 8.91 1.21 15.06
C SER A 18 9.13 2.74 15.05
N ILE A 19 8.42 3.45 14.17
CA ILE A 19 8.44 4.92 14.06
C ILE A 19 7.13 5.43 14.66
N THR A 20 7.24 6.18 15.75
CA THR A 20 6.09 6.61 16.58
C THR A 20 6.14 8.10 16.89
N GLY A 21 5.07 8.63 17.51
CA GLY A 21 5.04 9.97 18.08
C GLY A 21 5.34 11.08 17.07
N ASP A 22 6.20 12.04 17.44
CA ASP A 22 6.55 13.17 16.59
C ASP A 22 7.27 12.76 15.30
N LYS A 23 8.11 11.72 15.35
CA LYS A 23 8.79 11.22 14.14
C LYS A 23 7.83 10.64 13.12
N LEU A 24 6.80 9.92 13.59
CA LEU A 24 5.73 9.45 12.71
C LEU A 24 4.98 10.62 12.06
N ARG A 25 4.63 11.64 12.86
CA ARG A 25 3.97 12.84 12.35
C ARG A 25 4.82 13.56 11.30
N GLU A 26 6.10 13.78 11.60
CA GLU A 26 7.06 14.43 10.69
C GLU A 26 7.23 13.66 9.38
N LEU A 27 7.35 12.32 9.46
CA LEU A 27 7.44 11.45 8.28
C LEU A 27 6.20 11.55 7.39
N LEU A 28 5.01 11.45 8.00
CA LEU A 28 3.75 11.50 7.26
C LEU A 28 3.56 12.88 6.59
N GLU A 29 3.84 13.97 7.30
CA GLU A 29 3.78 15.32 6.73
C GLU A 29 4.80 15.52 5.60
N PHE A 30 6.00 14.94 5.71
CA PHE A 30 6.95 14.90 4.61
C PHE A 30 6.37 14.17 3.40
N CYS A 31 5.81 12.96 3.58
CA CYS A 31 5.19 12.20 2.50
C CYS A 31 4.01 12.94 1.86
N TYR A 32 3.18 13.64 2.63
CA TYR A 32 2.06 14.43 2.11
C TYR A 32 2.51 15.59 1.21
N LYS A 33 3.66 16.21 1.49
CA LYS A 33 4.17 17.32 0.67
C LYS A 33 4.59 16.86 -0.73
N ILE A 34 5.08 15.63 -0.84
CA ILE A 34 5.68 15.12 -2.08
C ILE A 34 4.82 14.06 -2.76
N SER A 35 3.64 13.76 -2.23
CA SER A 35 2.69 12.76 -2.75
C SER A 35 1.33 13.41 -3.01
N ASN A 36 0.56 12.84 -3.94
CA ASN A 36 -0.80 13.29 -4.22
C ASN A 36 -1.86 12.20 -4.05
N LYS A 37 -1.45 10.93 -3.98
CA LYS A 37 -2.34 9.80 -3.79
C LYS A 37 -1.70 8.76 -2.88
N VAL A 38 -2.54 7.93 -2.29
CA VAL A 38 -2.13 6.79 -1.47
C VAL A 38 -2.95 5.58 -1.88
N SER A 39 -2.35 4.40 -1.89
CA SER A 39 -3.08 3.14 -1.95
C SER A 39 -2.96 2.43 -0.63
N ILE A 40 -4.04 1.81 -0.17
CA ILE A 40 -4.06 1.04 1.07
C ILE A 40 -4.74 -0.29 0.76
N CYS A 41 -4.18 -1.37 1.29
CA CYS A 41 -4.54 -2.73 0.95
C CYS A 41 -5.51 -3.32 1.97
N GLN A 42 -6.44 -4.13 1.48
CA GLN A 42 -7.29 -5.00 2.27
C GLN A 42 -6.91 -6.44 2.00
N MET A 43 -6.55 -7.15 3.07
CA MET A 43 -6.24 -8.57 3.03
C MET A 43 -7.53 -9.41 3.05
N GLY A 44 -7.48 -10.55 2.36
CA GLY A 44 -8.57 -11.52 2.30
C GLY A 44 -9.64 -11.21 1.26
N ASN A 45 -10.75 -11.96 1.32
CA ASN A 45 -11.80 -11.95 0.29
C ASN A 45 -12.78 -10.78 0.39
N ASN A 46 -12.69 -9.99 1.45
CA ASN A 46 -13.60 -8.88 1.70
C ASN A 46 -13.49 -7.84 0.59
N GLY A 47 -14.62 -7.25 0.21
CA GLY A 47 -14.61 -6.16 -0.77
C GLY A 47 -14.37 -6.60 -2.22
N MET A 48 -14.42 -7.90 -2.56
CA MET A 48 -14.31 -8.40 -3.94
C MET A 48 -15.31 -9.52 -4.26
N THR A 49 -15.56 -9.72 -5.56
CA THR A 49 -16.27 -10.92 -6.04
C THR A 49 -15.30 -12.07 -6.28
N LEU A 50 -15.83 -13.30 -6.29
CA LEU A 50 -15.04 -14.49 -6.64
C LEU A 50 -14.50 -14.41 -8.09
N GLU A 51 -15.23 -13.77 -8.99
CA GLU A 51 -14.80 -13.60 -10.38
C GLU A 51 -13.59 -12.66 -10.48
N GLU A 52 -13.60 -11.54 -9.75
CA GLU A 52 -12.44 -10.63 -9.69
C GLU A 52 -11.21 -11.32 -9.11
N ALA A 53 -11.38 -12.12 -8.06
CA ALA A 53 -10.30 -12.89 -7.46
C ALA A 53 -9.67 -13.86 -8.47
N LYS A 54 -10.49 -14.62 -9.21
CA LYS A 54 -10.02 -15.52 -10.28
C LYS A 54 -9.26 -14.76 -11.36
N LYS A 55 -9.81 -13.64 -11.84
CA LYS A 55 -9.16 -12.79 -12.85
C LYS A 55 -7.80 -12.27 -12.37
N ALA A 56 -7.68 -11.88 -11.11
CA ALA A 56 -6.42 -11.42 -10.53
C ALA A 56 -5.37 -12.53 -10.48
N ILE A 57 -5.76 -13.74 -10.06
CA ILE A 57 -4.88 -14.92 -10.02
C ILE A 57 -4.45 -15.31 -11.43
N ASP A 58 -5.38 -15.38 -12.39
CA ASP A 58 -5.08 -15.73 -13.78
C ASP A 58 -4.09 -14.74 -14.39
N LYS A 59 -4.30 -13.44 -14.17
CA LYS A 59 -3.38 -12.39 -14.63
C LYS A 59 -1.99 -12.57 -14.03
N TYR A 60 -1.89 -12.82 -12.73
CA TYR A 60 -0.62 -13.00 -12.05
C TYR A 60 0.10 -14.28 -12.50
N ASN A 61 -0.63 -15.39 -12.62
CA ASN A 61 -0.10 -16.66 -13.13
C ASN A 61 0.40 -16.54 -14.58
N ASN A 62 -0.27 -15.76 -15.42
CA ASN A 62 0.21 -15.47 -16.78
C ASN A 62 1.53 -14.69 -16.76
N SER A 63 1.67 -13.71 -15.86
CA SER A 63 2.95 -12.99 -15.66
C SER A 63 4.05 -13.94 -15.18
N LEU A 64 3.77 -14.83 -14.23
CA LEU A 64 4.72 -15.81 -13.73
C LEU A 64 5.18 -16.78 -14.83
N LYS A 65 4.24 -17.30 -15.64
CA LYS A 65 4.57 -18.16 -16.80
C LYS A 65 5.46 -17.44 -17.80
N ALA A 66 5.19 -16.17 -18.10
CA ALA A 66 6.03 -15.37 -19.01
C ALA A 66 7.46 -15.15 -18.47
N MET A 67 7.64 -15.25 -17.15
CA MET A 67 8.95 -15.19 -16.49
C MET A 67 9.53 -16.58 -16.19
N GLU A 68 8.91 -17.66 -16.68
CA GLU A 68 9.30 -19.06 -16.39
C GLU A 68 9.31 -19.41 -14.88
N LEU A 69 8.44 -18.75 -14.10
CA LEU A 69 8.30 -18.96 -12.67
C LEU A 69 7.11 -19.87 -12.32
N PRO A 70 7.16 -20.60 -11.18
CA PRO A 70 6.04 -21.41 -10.70
C PRO A 70 4.78 -20.58 -10.44
N THR A 71 3.62 -21.07 -10.88
CA THR A 71 2.32 -20.42 -10.68
C THR A 71 1.75 -20.64 -9.28
N LEU A 72 0.87 -19.75 -8.84
CA LEU A 72 0.03 -19.97 -7.65
C LEU A 72 -0.91 -21.15 -7.90
N SER A 73 -0.85 -22.14 -7.01
CA SER A 73 -1.67 -23.36 -7.05
C SER A 73 -2.66 -23.47 -5.89
N TYR A 74 -2.81 -22.42 -5.07
CA TYR A 74 -3.70 -22.46 -3.91
C TYR A 74 -5.17 -22.37 -4.33
N GLU A 75 -6.02 -23.13 -3.65
CA GLU A 75 -7.46 -22.96 -3.78
C GLU A 75 -7.89 -21.67 -3.09
N ILE A 76 -8.71 -20.88 -3.77
CA ILE A 76 -9.34 -19.71 -3.17
C ILE A 76 -10.18 -20.20 -1.99
N ASP A 77 -9.78 -19.83 -0.78
CA ASP A 77 -10.55 -20.13 0.42
C ASP A 77 -11.89 -19.41 0.36
N LYS A 78 -12.98 -20.15 0.21
CA LYS A 78 -14.35 -19.61 0.17
C LYS A 78 -15.02 -19.61 1.54
N SER A 79 -14.34 -20.14 2.56
CA SER A 79 -14.93 -20.50 3.85
C SER A 79 -14.63 -19.49 4.95
N SER A 80 -13.45 -18.85 4.94
CA SER A 80 -13.03 -17.93 6.00
C SER A 80 -13.69 -16.56 5.96
N LYS A 81 -13.88 -15.97 4.76
CA LYS A 81 -14.61 -14.71 4.56
C LYS A 81 -15.40 -14.72 3.25
N PRO A 82 -16.69 -14.33 3.25
CA PRO A 82 -17.54 -14.44 2.08
C PRO A 82 -17.18 -13.40 1.01
N PHE A 83 -17.14 -13.85 -0.24
CA PHE A 83 -17.08 -12.96 -1.39
C PHE A 83 -18.36 -12.13 -1.52
N ILE A 84 -18.23 -10.94 -2.07
CA ILE A 84 -19.38 -10.14 -2.49
C ILE A 84 -20.02 -10.78 -3.72
N SER A 85 -21.35 -10.89 -3.72
CA SER A 85 -22.11 -11.62 -4.74
C SER A 85 -22.31 -10.87 -6.06
N SER A 86 -22.13 -9.53 -6.07
CA SER A 86 -22.40 -8.71 -7.26
C SER A 86 -21.64 -7.38 -7.25
N GLU A 87 -21.57 -6.74 -8.42
CA GLU A 87 -21.04 -5.38 -8.59
C GLU A 87 -21.78 -4.33 -7.74
N ASP A 88 -23.11 -4.43 -7.63
CA ASP A 88 -23.88 -3.51 -6.78
C ASP A 88 -23.63 -3.77 -5.28
N GLY A 89 -23.34 -5.03 -4.92
CA GLY A 89 -22.80 -5.38 -3.61
C GLY A 89 -21.46 -4.70 -3.36
N ILE A 90 -20.56 -4.66 -4.34
CA ILE A 90 -19.24 -4.00 -4.22
C ILE A 90 -19.45 -2.49 -4.01
N LYS A 91 -20.29 -1.85 -4.82
CA LYS A 91 -20.58 -0.42 -4.66
C LYS A 91 -21.14 -0.10 -3.27
N SER A 92 -22.06 -0.93 -2.78
CA SER A 92 -22.65 -0.78 -1.45
C SER A 92 -21.58 -0.94 -0.36
N TYR A 93 -20.74 -1.97 -0.46
CA TYR A 93 -19.63 -2.22 0.46
C TYR A 93 -18.64 -1.05 0.50
N VAL A 94 -18.24 -0.54 -0.67
CA VAL A 94 -17.35 0.63 -0.78
C VAL A 94 -18.01 1.87 -0.21
N LYS A 95 -19.28 2.13 -0.51
CA LYS A 95 -20.00 3.29 0.03
C LYS A 95 -20.10 3.23 1.55
N GLU A 96 -20.45 2.08 2.10
CA GLU A 96 -20.58 1.89 3.53
C GLU A 96 -19.25 2.09 4.27
N ASN A 97 -18.15 1.60 3.69
CA ASN A 97 -16.86 1.60 4.37
C ASN A 97 -15.99 2.81 4.04
N LEU A 98 -16.14 3.41 2.87
CA LEU A 98 -15.19 4.39 2.34
C LEU A 98 -15.81 5.70 1.86
N SER A 99 -17.11 5.93 2.10
CA SER A 99 -17.81 7.18 1.67
C SER A 99 -17.21 8.48 2.21
N ASN A 100 -16.48 8.42 3.33
CA ASN A 100 -15.83 9.59 3.92
C ASN A 100 -14.50 9.96 3.23
N TYR A 101 -14.03 9.15 2.29
CA TYR A 101 -12.76 9.35 1.60
C TYR A 101 -12.99 9.58 0.11
N LYS A 102 -12.09 10.35 -0.51
CA LYS A 102 -12.11 10.54 -1.96
C LYS A 102 -11.42 9.37 -2.66
N LEU A 103 -12.17 8.29 -2.85
CA LEU A 103 -11.73 7.09 -3.57
C LEU A 103 -11.58 7.40 -5.06
N ILE A 104 -10.38 7.19 -5.60
CA ILE A 104 -10.04 7.34 -7.03
C ILE A 104 -10.37 6.06 -7.78
N LYS A 105 -9.92 4.92 -7.26
CA LYS A 105 -10.15 3.60 -7.86
C LYS A 105 -9.98 2.48 -6.85
N ARG A 106 -10.59 1.34 -7.16
CA ARG A 106 -10.44 0.06 -6.46
C ARG A 106 -9.92 -0.97 -7.47
N ILE A 107 -8.97 -1.81 -7.08
CA ILE A 107 -8.50 -2.94 -7.89
C ILE A 107 -8.37 -4.20 -7.05
N VAL A 108 -8.62 -5.35 -7.66
CA VAL A 108 -8.29 -6.67 -7.11
C VAL A 108 -7.01 -7.16 -7.78
N THR A 109 -6.03 -7.62 -6.99
CA THR A 109 -4.70 -7.95 -7.49
C THR A 109 -4.00 -8.99 -6.60
N CYS A 110 -3.03 -9.70 -7.17
CA CYS A 110 -2.04 -10.53 -6.45
C CYS A 110 -0.69 -9.83 -6.30
N THR A 111 -0.62 -8.57 -6.70
CA THR A 111 0.61 -7.78 -6.74
C THR A 111 0.32 -6.38 -6.22
N THR A 112 0.95 -6.03 -5.11
CA THR A 112 0.93 -4.68 -4.53
C THR A 112 2.33 -4.06 -4.60
N ALA A 113 2.53 -2.94 -3.92
CA ALA A 113 3.84 -2.29 -3.83
C ALA A 113 4.86 -3.12 -3.03
N CYS A 114 4.40 -3.96 -2.10
CA CYS A 114 5.23 -4.69 -1.15
C CYS A 114 4.90 -6.18 -1.03
N THR A 115 3.86 -6.67 -1.71
CA THR A 115 3.39 -8.05 -1.58
C THR A 115 3.12 -8.67 -2.94
N TYR A 116 3.55 -9.92 -3.08
CA TYR A 116 3.34 -10.75 -4.27
C TYR A 116 2.72 -12.08 -3.86
N GLY A 117 1.67 -12.51 -4.55
CA GLY A 117 1.04 -13.81 -4.37
C GLY A 117 -0.43 -13.72 -3.91
N PRO A 118 -0.71 -13.43 -2.63
CA PRO A 118 -2.08 -13.43 -2.12
C PRO A 118 -3.00 -12.44 -2.85
N ILE A 119 -4.26 -12.83 -3.08
CA ILE A 119 -5.30 -11.92 -3.57
C ILE A 119 -5.63 -10.85 -2.51
N GLN A 120 -5.71 -9.60 -2.96
CA GLN A 120 -5.99 -8.45 -2.12
C GLN A 120 -6.84 -7.42 -2.88
N VAL A 121 -7.51 -6.55 -2.14
CA VAL A 121 -8.14 -5.34 -2.71
C VAL A 121 -7.27 -4.13 -2.40
N MET A 122 -6.84 -3.39 -3.42
CA MET A 122 -6.19 -2.09 -3.22
C MET A 122 -7.17 -0.95 -3.49
N TYR A 123 -7.27 -0.05 -2.52
CA TYR A 123 -8.05 1.19 -2.63
C TYR A 123 -7.12 2.38 -2.79
N PHE A 124 -7.30 3.14 -3.86
CA PHE A 124 -6.52 4.33 -4.15
C PHE A 124 -7.33 5.57 -3.75
N PHE A 125 -6.76 6.39 -2.88
CA PHE A 125 -7.37 7.61 -2.37
C PHE A 125 -6.56 8.84 -2.79
N GLU A 126 -7.24 9.96 -2.98
CA GLU A 126 -6.60 11.26 -2.98
C GLU A 126 -6.13 11.59 -1.56
N LEU A 127 -4.98 12.24 -1.42
CA LEU A 127 -4.45 12.67 -0.12
C LEU A 127 -5.14 13.93 0.39
N GLU A 128 -6.44 13.80 0.69
CA GLU A 128 -7.27 14.83 1.31
C GLU A 128 -7.28 14.75 2.86
N ASP A 129 -7.98 15.68 3.52
CA ASP A 129 -7.91 15.85 4.97
C ASP A 129 -8.43 14.65 5.77
N ASN A 130 -9.48 13.95 5.32
CA ASN A 130 -10.05 12.81 6.02
C ASN A 130 -9.09 11.62 6.02
N ILE A 131 -8.46 11.29 4.89
CA ILE A 131 -7.41 10.25 4.88
C ILE A 131 -6.16 10.68 5.66
N LYS A 132 -5.74 11.95 5.58
CA LYS A 132 -4.63 12.44 6.42
C LYS A 132 -4.94 12.32 7.91
N LYS A 133 -6.19 12.58 8.32
CA LYS A 133 -6.66 12.40 9.70
C LYS A 133 -6.61 10.95 10.15
N THR A 134 -6.78 9.95 9.28
CA THR A 134 -6.66 8.54 9.69
C THR A 134 -5.21 8.17 9.98
N PHE A 135 -4.28 8.56 9.09
CA PHE A 135 -2.85 8.40 9.33
C PHE A 135 -2.37 9.08 10.61
N LYS A 136 -2.90 10.27 10.95
CA LYS A 136 -2.56 10.98 12.21
C LYS A 136 -2.98 10.25 13.48
N LYS A 137 -3.88 9.25 13.38
CA LYS A 137 -4.31 8.43 14.51
C LYS A 137 -3.43 7.19 14.72
N MET A 138 -2.59 6.84 13.75
CA MET A 138 -1.64 5.74 13.89
C MET A 138 -0.65 6.07 15.00
N LYS A 139 -0.39 5.09 15.87
CA LYS A 139 0.63 5.19 16.93
C LYS A 139 1.98 4.72 16.44
N ASP A 140 1.97 3.81 15.47
CA ASP A 140 3.16 3.27 14.81
C ASP A 140 2.96 3.22 13.29
N ILE A 141 4.05 3.37 12.53
CA ILE A 141 4.03 3.36 11.05
C ILE A 141 3.51 2.05 10.46
N PHE A 142 3.62 0.93 11.17
CA PHE A 142 3.17 -0.39 10.73
C PHE A 142 1.75 -0.75 11.18
N GLU A 143 1.03 0.16 11.85
CA GLU A 143 -0.38 -0.04 12.17
C GLU A 143 -1.26 0.07 10.92
N ALA A 144 -2.45 -0.53 10.99
CA ALA A 144 -3.47 -0.30 9.99
C ALA A 144 -3.88 1.17 9.96
N VAL A 145 -4.04 1.70 8.74
CA VAL A 145 -4.38 3.11 8.51
C VAL A 145 -5.86 3.36 8.77
N ILE A 146 -6.71 2.43 8.33
CA ILE A 146 -8.16 2.48 8.56
C ILE A 146 -8.56 1.20 9.26
N HIS A 147 -9.15 1.33 10.45
CA HIS A 147 -9.65 0.22 11.22
C HIS A 147 -11.06 0.54 11.73
N LYS A 148 -12.01 -0.36 11.45
CA LYS A 148 -13.38 -0.34 11.97
C LYS A 148 -13.67 -1.71 12.57
N ASP A 149 -13.38 -1.84 13.86
CA ASP A 149 -13.53 -3.08 14.62
C ASP A 149 -14.92 -3.70 14.45
N GLU A 150 -15.97 -2.87 14.51
CA GLU A 150 -17.37 -3.29 14.43
C GLU A 150 -17.77 -3.84 13.05
N LYS A 151 -16.93 -3.65 12.03
CA LYS A 151 -17.18 -4.07 10.65
C LYS A 151 -16.20 -5.12 10.14
N ASP A 152 -15.24 -5.55 10.96
CA ASP A 152 -14.10 -6.36 10.51
C ASP A 152 -13.45 -5.76 9.23
N PHE A 153 -13.32 -4.42 9.22
CA PHE A 153 -12.78 -3.66 8.10
C PHE A 153 -11.44 -3.06 8.49
N LEU A 154 -10.39 -3.58 7.86
CA LEU A 154 -9.00 -3.20 8.10
C LEU A 154 -8.32 -2.89 6.78
N LEU A 155 -7.69 -1.71 6.68
CA LEU A 155 -6.80 -1.35 5.59
C LEU A 155 -5.39 -1.05 6.10
N GLU A 156 -4.42 -1.75 5.55
CA GLU A 156 -3.00 -1.72 5.93
C GLU A 156 -2.08 -1.58 4.70
N ASP A 157 -0.77 -1.65 4.89
CA ASP A 157 0.24 -1.56 3.83
C ASP A 157 0.08 -0.33 2.91
N PRO A 158 0.12 0.90 3.48
CA PRO A 158 0.00 2.09 2.68
C PRO A 158 1.20 2.25 1.74
N ALA A 159 0.91 2.58 0.48
CA ALA A 159 1.89 3.06 -0.48
C ALA A 159 1.51 4.48 -0.92
N PHE A 160 2.45 5.42 -0.77
CA PHE A 160 2.33 6.79 -1.21
C PHE A 160 2.91 6.95 -2.60
N TYR A 161 2.30 7.83 -3.39
CA TYR A 161 2.74 8.10 -4.75
C TYR A 161 2.66 9.58 -5.08
N ASN A 162 3.47 9.96 -6.03
CA ASN A 162 3.25 11.16 -6.83
C ASN A 162 2.80 10.77 -8.26
N ASN A 163 2.72 11.75 -9.15
CA ASN A 163 2.31 11.51 -10.55
C ASN A 163 3.27 10.61 -11.34
N LYS A 164 4.52 10.46 -10.89
CA LYS A 164 5.57 9.73 -11.60
C LYS A 164 5.85 8.35 -11.01
N GLN A 165 5.78 8.19 -9.69
CA GLN A 165 6.36 7.04 -8.99
C GLN A 165 5.85 6.83 -7.56
N TYR A 166 6.28 5.73 -6.94
CA TYR A 166 6.20 5.52 -5.49
C TYR A 166 7.05 6.55 -4.74
N VAL A 167 6.57 6.94 -3.56
CA VAL A 167 7.28 7.82 -2.64
C VAL A 167 7.67 7.07 -1.37
N LEU A 168 6.70 6.38 -0.78
CA LEU A 168 6.87 5.56 0.42
C LEU A 168 6.06 4.28 0.22
N ILE A 169 6.64 3.14 0.56
CA ILE A 169 5.98 1.84 0.64
C ILE A 169 6.13 1.35 2.06
N ILE A 170 5.05 0.91 2.69
CA ILE A 170 5.05 0.27 4.01
C ILE A 170 4.53 -1.15 3.88
N ASN A 171 5.21 -2.09 4.54
CA ASN A 171 4.74 -3.45 4.75
C ASN A 171 4.59 -3.69 6.27
N SER A 172 3.35 -3.77 6.75
CA SER A 172 3.01 -3.96 8.17
C SER A 172 3.47 -5.31 8.68
N ARG A 173 3.35 -6.36 7.84
CA ARG A 173 3.66 -7.74 8.20
C ARG A 173 5.16 -7.98 8.38
N GLU A 174 5.94 -7.50 7.42
CA GLU A 174 7.41 -7.65 7.41
C GLU A 174 8.11 -6.49 8.14
N LYS A 175 7.35 -5.47 8.58
CA LYS A 175 7.81 -4.31 9.34
C LYS A 175 8.99 -3.59 8.68
N TYR A 176 8.82 -3.27 7.40
CA TYR A 176 9.75 -2.41 6.68
C TYR A 176 9.03 -1.27 5.97
N GLY A 177 9.76 -0.19 5.74
CA GLY A 177 9.33 0.91 4.89
C GLY A 177 10.44 1.33 3.95
N THR A 178 10.09 1.66 2.71
CA THR A 178 11.05 2.09 1.69
C THR A 178 10.61 3.42 1.09
N LEU A 179 11.51 4.42 1.08
CA LEU A 179 11.29 5.67 0.36
C LEU A 179 12.11 5.75 -0.92
N PHE A 180 11.56 6.47 -1.89
CA PHE A 180 12.15 6.75 -3.19
C PHE A 180 12.22 8.26 -3.38
N LEU A 181 13.40 8.83 -3.15
CA LEU A 181 13.58 10.27 -3.04
C LEU A 181 14.55 10.78 -4.09
N THR A 182 14.27 11.95 -4.64
CA THR A 182 15.31 12.75 -5.31
C THR A 182 16.36 13.20 -4.29
N GLU A 183 17.54 13.62 -4.75
CA GLU A 183 18.60 14.12 -3.87
C GLU A 183 18.12 15.26 -2.94
N SER A 184 17.38 16.23 -3.48
CA SER A 184 16.84 17.33 -2.66
C SER A 184 15.82 16.87 -1.62
N GLN A 185 14.95 15.91 -1.98
CA GLN A 185 14.01 15.31 -1.04
C GLN A 185 14.73 14.49 0.04
N TYR A 186 15.82 13.81 -0.32
CA TYR A 186 16.65 13.07 0.63
C TYR A 186 17.34 14.01 1.62
N ASP A 187 17.86 15.15 1.16
CA ASP A 187 18.43 16.18 2.04
C ASP A 187 17.41 16.77 3.02
N GLU A 188 16.16 16.94 2.58
CA GLU A 188 15.07 17.33 3.49
C GLU A 188 14.72 16.20 4.48
N PHE A 189 14.63 14.96 4.01
CA PHE A 189 14.34 13.80 4.85
C PHE A 189 15.38 13.61 5.95
N LYS A 190 16.68 13.79 5.67
CA LYS A 190 17.75 13.68 6.68
C LYS A 190 17.53 14.62 7.87
N LYS A 191 16.92 15.79 7.65
CA LYS A 191 16.61 16.75 8.72
C LYS A 191 15.57 16.23 9.71
N LEU A 192 14.78 15.22 9.32
CA LEU A 192 13.85 14.54 10.20
C LEU A 192 14.56 13.63 11.21
N GLY A 193 15.86 13.33 11.07
CA GLY A 193 16.61 12.51 12.03
C GLY A 193 16.05 11.10 12.21
N ILE A 194 15.36 10.57 11.21
CA ILE A 194 14.85 9.19 11.19
C ILE A 194 15.99 8.26 10.74
N GLU A 195 16.27 7.22 11.53
CA GLU A 195 17.28 6.22 11.22
C GLU A 195 16.91 5.45 9.93
N HIS A 196 17.83 5.37 8.98
CA HIS A 196 17.60 4.72 7.69
C HIS A 196 18.91 4.18 7.10
N LYS A 197 18.78 3.27 6.14
CA LYS A 197 19.88 2.77 5.31
C LYS A 197 19.67 3.17 3.85
N MET A 198 20.75 3.50 3.14
CA MET A 198 20.69 3.68 1.69
C MET A 198 20.72 2.33 0.97
N GLY A 199 20.04 2.25 -0.18
CA GLY A 199 19.97 1.06 -1.03
C GLY A 199 18.65 0.30 -0.91
N TYR A 200 18.49 -0.76 -1.71
CA TYR A 200 17.36 -1.69 -1.62
C TYR A 200 17.82 -2.88 -0.76
N ASP A 201 17.28 -3.02 0.45
CA ASP A 201 17.68 -4.08 1.37
C ASP A 201 16.44 -4.91 1.75
N PHE A 202 16.25 -6.04 1.07
CA PHE A 202 15.27 -7.06 1.48
C PHE A 202 15.75 -7.90 2.67
N ASN A 203 16.98 -7.68 3.18
CA ASN A 203 17.69 -8.61 4.07
C ASN A 203 18.11 -8.00 5.41
N SER A 204 17.30 -7.11 6.03
CA SER A 204 17.57 -6.69 7.41
C SER A 204 16.88 -7.55 8.49
N ALA A 205 16.40 -8.74 8.12
CA ALA A 205 15.88 -9.76 9.05
C ALA A 205 16.66 -11.07 8.92
N TYR A 206 17.99 -11.01 9.07
CA TYR A 206 18.84 -12.13 9.49
C TYR A 206 19.92 -11.61 10.45
#